data_AF-A0A5C4TCB0-F1
#
_entry.id   AF-A0A5C4TCB0-F1
#
_cell.length_a   1.000
_cell.length_b   1.000
_cell.length_c   1.000
_cell.angle_alpha   90.00
_cell.angle_beta   90.00
_cell.angle_gamma   90.00
#
_symmetry.space_group_name_H-M   'P 1'
#
loop_
_entity.id
_entity.type
_entity.pdbx_description
1 polymer ?
#
loop_
_entity_poly.entity_id
_entity_poly.type
_entity_poly.pdbx_seq_one_letter_code
_entity_poly.pdbx_strand_id
1 'polypeptide(L)'
;MSHGIDEIGVDELRQYLQENGKKRNLGIPVADRVIQQAIAQVLTPIYEKQFSENSFGFRPKRSAHDDIRRSQRNILQSQQG
;
A
#
# COMPACT_ATOMS: atom_id res chain seq x y z
N MET A 1 -16.02 35.41 16.69
CA MET A 1 -15.17 34.21 16.58
C MET A 1 -16.03 33.08 16.04
N SER A 2 -16.02 32.90 14.72
CA SER A 2 -16.68 31.78 14.05
C SER A 2 -15.71 31.28 12.98
N HIS A 3 -14.79 30.40 13.35
CA HIS A 3 -14.08 29.63 12.34
C HIS A 3 -15.02 28.49 11.95
N GLY A 4 -15.77 28.74 10.87
CA GLY A 4 -16.61 27.75 10.23
C GLY A 4 -15.77 26.58 9.72
N ILE A 5 -16.39 25.42 9.71
CA ILE A 5 -15.86 24.11 9.27
C ILE A 5 -15.65 24.04 7.74
N ASP A 6 -15.48 25.18 7.08
CA ASP A 6 -15.57 25.33 5.62
C ASP A 6 -14.18 25.48 4.96
N GLU A 7 -13.09 25.45 5.75
CA GLU A 7 -11.71 25.66 5.29
C GLU A 7 -10.75 24.48 5.61
N ILE A 8 -11.23 23.23 5.60
CA ILE A 8 -10.28 22.14 5.33
C ILE A 8 -9.93 22.22 3.84
N GLY A 9 -8.98 23.10 3.52
CA GLY A 9 -8.47 23.28 2.18
C GLY A 9 -8.05 21.94 1.60
N VAL A 10 -8.31 21.73 0.31
CA VAL A 10 -7.99 20.48 -0.42
C VAL A 10 -6.49 20.11 -0.28
N ASP A 11 -5.65 21.07 0.08
CA ASP A 11 -4.23 20.87 0.38
C ASP A 11 -3.95 20.12 1.70
N GLU A 12 -4.84 20.17 2.70
CA GLU A 12 -4.74 19.33 3.91
C GLU A 12 -5.10 17.87 3.61
N LEU A 13 -6.06 17.60 2.71
CA LEU A 13 -6.40 16.24 2.26
C LEU A 13 -5.25 15.56 1.51
N ARG A 14 -4.33 16.34 0.94
CA ARG A 14 -3.09 15.85 0.32
C ARG A 14 -2.03 15.48 1.34
N GLN A 15 -2.26 15.66 2.64
CA GLN A 15 -1.31 15.30 3.68
C GLN A 15 -1.91 14.29 4.65
N TYR A 16 -1.21 13.18 4.88
CA TYR A 16 -1.57 12.25 5.95
C TYR A 16 -0.47 12.20 7.02
N LEU A 17 -0.88 11.97 8.27
CA LEU A 17 0.01 11.81 9.43
C LEU A 17 0.60 10.39 9.46
N GLN A 18 1.92 10.27 9.39
CA GLN A 18 2.61 9.01 9.66
C GLN A 18 2.66 8.71 11.16
N GLU A 19 2.92 7.44 11.50
CA GLU A 19 3.06 6.91 12.86
C GLU A 19 4.08 7.67 13.73
N ASN A 20 5.02 8.41 13.13
CA ASN A 20 6.03 9.22 13.83
C ASN A 20 5.71 10.73 13.87
N GLY A 21 4.44 11.12 13.67
CA GLY A 21 3.99 12.52 13.69
C GLY A 21 4.43 13.36 12.48
N LYS A 22 5.10 12.76 11.50
CA LYS A 22 5.54 13.43 10.26
C LYS A 22 4.45 13.40 9.20
N LYS A 23 4.16 14.56 8.60
CA LYS A 23 3.24 14.66 7.46
C LYS A 23 3.89 14.11 6.18
N ARG A 24 3.13 13.37 5.36
CA ARG A 24 3.52 13.01 3.99
C ARG A 24 2.65 13.72 2.98
N ASN A 25 3.28 14.38 2.03
CA ASN A 25 2.59 14.86 0.84
C ASN A 25 2.20 13.66 -0.04
N LEU A 26 0.92 13.60 -0.40
CA LEU A 26 0.32 12.61 -1.30
C LEU A 26 0.04 13.29 -2.64
N GLY A 27 0.54 12.68 -3.71
CA GLY A 27 0.06 12.97 -5.06
C GLY A 27 -1.27 12.25 -5.24
N ILE A 28 -2.40 12.96 -5.18
CA ILE A 28 -3.73 12.38 -5.37
C ILE A 28 -4.20 12.67 -6.81
N PRO A 29 -4.04 11.71 -7.75
CA PRO A 29 -4.49 11.89 -9.14
C PRO A 29 -5.99 11.56 -9.24
N VAL A 30 -6.87 12.47 -8.79
CA VAL A 30 -8.33 12.20 -8.79
C VAL A 30 -8.85 11.99 -10.21
N ALA A 31 -8.41 12.81 -11.17
CA ALA A 31 -8.82 12.71 -12.57
C ALA A 31 -8.33 11.41 -13.24
N ASP A 32 -7.06 11.04 -13.02
CA ASP A 32 -6.45 9.93 -13.76
C ASP A 32 -6.64 8.57 -13.09
N ARG A 33 -7.26 8.52 -11.90
CA ARG A 33 -7.41 7.29 -11.10
C ARG A 33 -8.06 6.16 -11.87
N VAL A 34 -9.07 6.46 -12.68
CA VAL A 34 -9.80 5.45 -13.48
C VAL A 34 -8.87 4.81 -14.52
N ILE A 35 -8.06 5.61 -15.21
CA ILE A 35 -7.11 5.14 -16.22
C ILE A 35 -6.01 4.30 -15.55
N GLN A 36 -5.46 4.76 -14.43
CA GLN A 36 -4.45 4.01 -13.67
C GLN A 36 -5.00 2.66 -13.19
N GLN A 37 -6.26 2.62 -12.73
CA GLN A 37 -6.89 1.39 -12.30
C GLN A 37 -7.14 0.42 -13.46
N ALA A 38 -7.55 0.92 -14.64
CA ALA A 38 -7.73 0.10 -15.83
C ALA A 38 -6.39 -0.53 -16.28
N ILE A 39 -5.31 0.25 -16.27
CA ILE A 39 -3.95 -0.25 -16.54
C ILE A 39 -3.58 -1.34 -15.52
N ALA A 40 -3.81 -1.10 -14.22
CA ALA A 40 -3.52 -2.07 -13.18
C ALA A 40 -4.29 -3.39 -13.39
N GLN A 41 -5.59 -3.33 -13.73
CA GLN A 41 -6.39 -4.52 -13.99
C GLN A 41 -5.83 -5.40 -15.12
N VAL A 42 -5.25 -4.80 -16.16
CA VAL A 42 -4.62 -5.52 -17.27
C VAL A 42 -3.25 -6.08 -16.88
N LEU A 43 -2.43 -5.28 -16.18
CA LEU A 43 -1.05 -5.65 -15.86
C LEU A 43 -0.95 -6.64 -14.70
N THR A 44 -1.83 -6.56 -13.69
CA THR A 44 -1.81 -7.44 -12.52
C THR A 44 -1.79 -8.94 -12.88
N PRO A 45 -2.69 -9.49 -13.71
CA PRO A 45 -2.66 -10.93 -14.03
C PRO A 45 -1.43 -11.37 -14.86
N ILE A 46 -0.74 -10.43 -15.52
CA ILE A 46 0.49 -10.69 -16.28
C ILE A 46 1.67 -10.83 -15.31
N TYR A 47 1.88 -9.83 -14.46
CA TYR A 47 3.01 -9.81 -13.53
C TYR A 47 2.84 -10.73 -12.33
N GLU A 48 1.60 -11.05 -11.93
CA GLU A 48 1.34 -11.96 -10.80
C GLU A 48 1.98 -13.34 -11.00
N LYS A 49 2.09 -13.80 -12.24
CA LYS A 49 2.73 -15.08 -12.61
C LYS A 49 4.26 -15.04 -12.53
N GLN A 50 4.84 -13.84 -12.50
CA GLN A 50 6.29 -13.62 -12.52
C GLN A 50 6.84 -13.22 -11.16
N PHE A 51 6.00 -12.71 -10.26
CA PHE A 51 6.44 -12.33 -8.92
C PHE A 51 6.91 -13.53 -8.11
N SER A 52 7.97 -13.31 -7.33
CA SER A 52 8.48 -14.29 -6.37
C SER A 52 7.40 -14.72 -5.38
N GLU A 53 7.40 -15.99 -5.00
CA GLU A 53 6.55 -16.54 -3.92
C GLU A 53 6.83 -15.89 -2.55
N ASN A 54 8.00 -15.27 -2.37
CA ASN A 54 8.35 -14.53 -1.16
C ASN A 54 8.04 -13.02 -1.28
N SER A 55 7.29 -12.59 -2.29
CA SER A 55 6.81 -11.20 -2.43
C SER A 55 5.35 -11.09 -1.99
N PHE A 56 5.05 -10.25 -0.99
CA PHE A 56 3.73 -10.18 -0.37
C PHE A 56 3.03 -8.82 -0.49
N GLY A 57 3.78 -7.75 -0.75
CA GLY A 57 3.24 -6.38 -0.79
C GLY A 57 2.39 -6.11 -2.03
N PHE A 58 1.24 -5.45 -1.84
CA PHE A 58 0.36 -4.95 -2.91
C PHE A 58 -0.11 -6.00 -3.93
N ARG A 59 -0.13 -7.28 -3.54
CA ARG A 59 -0.54 -8.40 -4.40
C ARG A 59 -1.92 -8.93 -4.03
N PRO A 60 -2.71 -9.39 -5.01
CA PRO A 60 -3.97 -10.08 -4.73
C PRO A 60 -3.75 -11.31 -3.83
N LYS A 61 -4.60 -11.48 -2.81
CA LYS A 61 -4.59 -12.66 -1.92
C LYS A 61 -3.28 -12.90 -1.15
N ARG A 62 -2.42 -11.89 -1.02
CA ARG A 62 -1.21 -11.90 -0.17
C ARG A 62 -1.32 -10.77 0.85
N SER A 63 -0.85 -11.01 2.07
CA SER A 63 -0.92 -10.04 3.17
C SER A 63 0.39 -9.95 3.94
N ALA A 64 0.55 -8.88 4.72
CA ALA A 64 1.69 -8.75 5.64
C ALA A 64 1.75 -9.88 6.67
N HIS A 65 0.60 -10.45 7.07
CA HIS A 65 0.59 -11.60 7.97
C HIS A 65 1.12 -12.88 7.29
N ASP A 66 0.91 -13.05 5.98
CA ASP A 66 1.49 -14.17 5.24
C ASP A 66 3.03 -14.09 5.22
N ASP A 67 3.56 -12.87 5.05
CA ASP A 67 5.00 -12.60 5.09
C ASP A 67 5.59 -12.96 6.45
N ILE A 68 5.00 -12.47 7.55
CA ILE A 68 5.44 -12.77 8.92
C ILE A 68 5.44 -14.29 9.17
N ARG A 69 4.37 -14.99 8.78
CA ARG A 69 4.29 -16.45 8.92
C ARG A 69 5.33 -17.18 8.08
N ARG A 70 5.66 -16.68 6.89
CA ARG A 70 6.71 -17.25 6.04
C ARG A 70 8.09 -17.05 6.69
N SER A 71 8.37 -15.84 7.16
CA SER A 71 9.62 -15.50 7.84
C SER A 71 9.85 -16.37 9.09
N GLN A 72 8.84 -16.49 9.95
CA GLN A 72 8.89 -17.35 11.14
C GLN A 72 9.19 -18.82 10.80
N ARG A 73 8.50 -19.38 9.80
CA ARG A 73 8.76 -20.76 9.36
C ARG A 73 10.20 -20.95 8.86
N ASN A 74 10.72 -20.00 8.09
CA ASN A 74 12.08 -20.09 7.57
C ASN A 74 13.11 -20.11 8.72
N ILE A 75 12.92 -19.26 9.74
CA ILE A 75 13.78 -19.21 10.94
C ILE A 75 13.70 -20.52 11.74
N LEU A 76 12.52 -21.12 11.90
CA LEU A 76 12.35 -22.38 12.62
C LEU A 76 12.97 -23.58 11.88
N GLN A 77 12.97 -23.54 10.55
CA GLN A 77 13.60 -24.57 9.72
C GLN A 77 15.11 -24.45 9.74
N SER A 78 15.67 -23.24 9.76
CA SER A 78 17.12 -23.03 9.82
C SER A 78 17.76 -23.40 11.16
N GLN A 79 16.98 -23.56 12.22
CA GLN A 79 17.47 -23.99 13.54
C GLN A 79 17.48 -25.52 13.73
N GLN A 80 16.96 -26.28 12.76
CA GLN A 80 16.80 -27.75 12.85
C GLN A 80 17.73 -28.53 11.91
N GLY A 81 18.65 -27.85 11.22
CA GLY A 81 19.74 -28.45 10.44
C GLY A 81 21.08 -28.07 11.03
#